data_AF-A0A381ZMN2-F1
#
_entry.id   AF-A0A381ZMN2-F1
#
_cell.length_a   1.000
_cell.length_b   1.000
_cell.length_c   1.000
_cell.angle_alpha   90.00
_cell.angle_beta   90.00
_cell.angle_gamma   90.00
#
_symmetry.space_group_name_H-M   'P 1'
#
loop_
_entity.id
_entity.type
_entity.pdbx_description
1 polymer ?
#
loop_
_entity_poly.entity_id
_entity_poly.type
_entity_poly.pdbx_seq_one_letter_code
_entity_poly.pdbx_strand_id
1 'polypeptide(L)'
;MYGSRGSTEKVLEIIESEKINIKLFLGAWIANETEDSTASISNMKELNKTIELANKYPEIVEAIIIGNETQVFWSWNRVAFNTLKQYILYVKSKTKQPITTADDFNFWNKPEGLELGSEVDFIMVHIHPLWAGVLLTDALSFVSKIYNEIRVLYPDKQIVIGETGWATSVHTEGQQAE
;
A
#
# COMPACT_ATOMS: atom_id res chain seq x y z
N MET A 1 0.53 -7.54 -2.55
CA MET A 1 1.89 -7.76 -1.98
C MET A 1 2.61 -6.42 -1.98
N TYR A 2 3.36 -6.06 -0.94
CA TYR A 2 3.91 -4.69 -0.81
C TYR A 2 5.35 -4.50 -1.29
N GLY A 3 6.13 -5.56 -1.47
CA GLY A 3 7.46 -5.50 -2.08
C GLY A 3 7.50 -6.23 -3.42
N SER A 4 8.37 -5.81 -4.33
CA SER A 4 8.50 -6.42 -5.65
C SER A 4 9.70 -7.37 -5.73
N ARG A 5 10.66 -7.24 -4.81
CA ARG A 5 11.78 -8.16 -4.66
C ARG A 5 11.44 -9.27 -3.67
N GLY A 6 12.21 -10.37 -3.68
CA GLY A 6 11.96 -11.54 -2.85
C GLY A 6 10.94 -12.49 -3.50
N SER A 7 9.93 -12.92 -2.75
CA SER A 7 8.98 -13.96 -3.18
C SER A 7 7.98 -13.51 -4.26
N THR A 8 7.78 -12.20 -4.45
CA THR A 8 6.77 -11.64 -5.36
C THR A 8 6.95 -12.09 -6.80
N GLU A 9 8.18 -12.08 -7.32
CA GLU A 9 8.47 -12.58 -8.66
C GLU A 9 8.10 -14.06 -8.79
N LYS A 10 8.39 -14.86 -7.75
CA LYS A 10 8.05 -16.29 -7.77
C LYS A 10 6.55 -16.52 -7.73
N VAL A 11 5.80 -15.70 -7.00
CA VAL A 11 4.33 -15.76 -6.98
C VAL A 11 3.77 -15.44 -8.37
N LEU A 12 4.27 -14.40 -9.04
CA LEU A 12 3.85 -14.06 -10.41
C LEU A 12 4.15 -15.19 -11.40
N GLU A 13 5.34 -15.78 -11.32
CA GLU A 13 5.71 -16.95 -12.13
C GLU A 13 4.75 -18.12 -11.93
N ILE A 14 4.39 -18.44 -10.68
CA ILE A 14 3.47 -19.53 -10.36
C ILE A 14 2.06 -19.25 -10.88
N ILE A 15 1.56 -18.01 -10.72
CA ILE A 15 0.24 -17.64 -11.24
C ILE A 15 0.20 -17.83 -12.75
N GLU A 16 1.25 -17.41 -13.47
CA GLU A 16 1.35 -17.56 -14.92
C GLU A 16 1.49 -19.04 -15.35
N SER A 17 2.44 -19.78 -14.76
CA SER A 17 2.75 -21.15 -15.18
C SER A 17 1.61 -22.12 -14.90
N GLU A 18 0.97 -21.97 -13.75
CA GLU A 18 -0.14 -22.82 -13.32
C GLU A 18 -1.51 -22.29 -13.80
N LYS A 19 -1.54 -21.16 -14.53
CA LYS A 19 -2.75 -20.51 -15.06
C LYS A 19 -3.80 -20.27 -13.96
N ILE A 20 -3.35 -19.81 -12.80
CA ILE A 20 -4.22 -19.53 -11.67
C ILE A 20 -5.03 -18.26 -11.98
N ASN A 21 -6.36 -18.33 -11.84
CA ASN A 21 -7.25 -17.19 -12.08
C ASN A 21 -7.25 -16.21 -10.89
N ILE A 22 -6.09 -15.62 -10.60
CA ILE A 22 -5.90 -14.62 -9.55
C ILE A 22 -5.15 -13.42 -10.15
N LYS A 23 -5.56 -12.23 -9.74
CA LYS A 23 -4.90 -10.96 -10.06
C LYS A 23 -4.08 -10.49 -8.87
N LEU A 24 -3.03 -9.72 -9.13
CA LEU A 24 -2.10 -9.23 -8.11
C LEU A 24 -2.07 -7.70 -8.07
N PHE A 25 -2.18 -7.14 -6.86
CA PHE A 25 -1.68 -5.81 -6.59
C PHE A 25 -0.19 -5.89 -6.23
N LEU A 26 0.65 -5.31 -7.09
CA LEU A 26 2.10 -5.38 -7.02
C LEU A 26 2.65 -4.14 -6.32
N GLY A 27 3.30 -4.31 -5.18
CA GLY A 27 3.84 -3.20 -4.41
C GLY A 27 5.33 -2.98 -4.59
N ALA A 28 5.73 -1.72 -4.48
CA ALA A 28 7.11 -1.30 -4.23
C ALA A 28 7.24 -0.92 -2.75
N TRP A 29 8.10 -1.63 -2.02
CA TRP A 29 8.40 -1.28 -0.63
C TRP A 29 9.33 -0.08 -0.61
N ILE A 30 8.92 1.00 0.06
CA ILE A 30 9.69 2.24 0.14
C ILE A 30 10.16 2.42 1.57
N ALA A 31 11.47 2.41 1.78
CA ALA A 31 12.10 2.63 3.06
C ALA A 31 12.35 4.13 3.32
N ASN A 32 12.33 4.52 4.59
CA ASN A 32 12.68 5.86 5.02
C ASN A 32 14.16 6.18 4.73
N GLU A 33 14.40 7.27 3.99
CA GLU A 33 15.74 7.71 3.59
C GLU A 33 16.41 8.64 4.59
N THR A 34 15.68 9.18 5.58
CA THR A 34 16.28 10.09 6.57
C THR A 34 17.17 9.34 7.57
N GLU A 35 16.88 8.06 7.81
CA GLU A 35 17.57 7.23 8.80
C GLU A 35 18.62 6.30 8.17
N ASP A 36 18.52 6.04 6.86
CA ASP A 36 19.45 5.19 6.12
C ASP A 36 19.80 5.80 4.76
N SER A 37 21.05 6.22 4.59
CA SER A 37 21.54 6.81 3.34
C SER A 37 21.56 5.83 2.16
N THR A 38 21.50 4.52 2.43
CA THR A 38 21.42 3.48 1.39
C THR A 38 19.98 3.19 0.95
N ALA A 39 18.97 3.67 1.70
CA ALA A 39 17.56 3.43 1.43
C ALA A 39 17.15 3.97 0.05
N SER A 40 17.65 5.14 -0.35
CA SER A 40 17.36 5.71 -1.69
C SER A 40 17.75 4.77 -2.84
N ILE A 41 18.90 4.11 -2.72
CA ILE A 41 19.38 3.11 -3.69
C ILE A 41 18.48 1.88 -3.66
N SER A 42 18.07 1.43 -2.47
CA SER A 42 17.17 0.28 -2.30
C SER A 42 15.77 0.56 -2.86
N ASN A 43 15.22 1.75 -2.58
CA ASN A 43 13.94 2.25 -3.09
C ASN A 43 13.93 2.27 -4.61
N MET A 44 14.97 2.82 -5.24
CA MET A 44 15.08 2.80 -6.70
C MET A 44 15.17 1.39 -7.27
N LYS A 45 15.81 0.44 -6.58
CA LYS A 45 15.80 -0.99 -6.98
C LYS A 45 14.40 -1.59 -6.89
N GLU A 46 13.64 -1.29 -5.84
CA GLU A 46 12.25 -1.72 -5.70
C GLU A 46 11.34 -1.13 -6.79
N LEU A 47 11.43 0.17 -7.05
CA LEU A 47 10.64 0.84 -8.09
C LEU A 47 10.95 0.26 -9.48
N ASN A 48 12.23 0.08 -9.80
CA ASN A 48 12.62 -0.48 -11.10
C ASN A 48 12.17 -1.93 -11.25
N LYS A 49 12.26 -2.75 -10.20
CA LYS A 49 11.77 -4.14 -10.25
C LYS A 49 10.24 -4.20 -10.33
N THR A 50 9.54 -3.28 -9.68
CA THR A 50 8.08 -3.13 -9.79
C THR A 50 7.68 -2.82 -11.24
N ILE A 51 8.36 -1.86 -11.88
CA ILE A 51 8.12 -1.51 -13.29
C ILE A 51 8.40 -2.70 -14.21
N GLU A 52 9.50 -3.42 -13.99
CA GLU A 52 9.86 -4.62 -14.75
C GLU A 52 8.75 -5.68 -14.66
N LEU A 53 8.34 -6.05 -13.45
CA LEU A 53 7.33 -7.08 -13.22
C LEU A 53 5.95 -6.67 -13.72
N ALA A 54 5.54 -5.41 -13.53
CA ALA A 54 4.27 -4.90 -14.04
C ALA A 54 4.19 -4.98 -15.58
N ASN A 55 5.29 -4.65 -16.26
CA ASN A 55 5.34 -4.73 -17.72
C ASN A 55 5.51 -6.16 -18.25
N LYS A 56 6.14 -7.05 -17.46
CA LYS A 56 6.32 -8.47 -17.80
C LYS A 56 5.02 -9.26 -17.65
N TYR A 57 4.21 -8.96 -16.63
CA TYR A 57 2.98 -9.67 -16.32
C TYR A 57 1.73 -8.76 -16.36
N PRO A 58 1.46 -8.08 -17.49
CA PRO A 58 0.38 -7.08 -17.58
C PRO A 58 -1.01 -7.69 -17.40
N GLU A 59 -1.17 -8.98 -17.71
CA GLU A 59 -2.43 -9.71 -17.54
C GLU A 59 -2.65 -10.23 -16.12
N ILE A 60 -1.65 -10.16 -15.24
CA ILE A 60 -1.76 -10.62 -13.84
C ILE A 60 -1.75 -9.43 -12.89
N VAL A 61 -0.90 -8.43 -13.15
CA VAL A 61 -0.77 -7.24 -12.31
C VAL A 61 -1.93 -6.29 -12.61
N GLU A 62 -2.87 -6.19 -11.68
CA GLU A 62 -4.08 -5.38 -11.79
C GLU A 62 -3.85 -3.92 -11.37
N ALA A 63 -2.99 -3.71 -10.37
CA ALA A 63 -2.63 -2.38 -9.88
C ALA A 63 -1.25 -2.39 -9.25
N ILE A 64 -0.68 -1.20 -9.09
CA ILE A 64 0.63 -0.98 -8.47
C ILE A 64 0.47 -0.15 -7.19
N ILE A 65 1.15 -0.56 -6.12
CA ILE A 65 1.15 0.13 -4.82
C ILE A 65 2.56 0.69 -4.57
N ILE A 66 2.70 1.99 -4.37
CA ILE A 66 3.99 2.62 -4.05
C ILE A 66 3.99 3.02 -2.58
N GLY A 67 4.74 2.30 -1.75
CA GLY A 67 4.78 2.50 -0.31
C GLY A 67 3.58 1.90 0.43
N ASN A 68 3.82 1.54 1.69
CA ASN A 68 2.85 1.00 2.63
C ASN A 68 3.01 1.70 3.97
N GLU A 69 1.97 2.39 4.42
CA GLU A 69 1.94 3.16 5.68
C GLU A 69 3.16 4.06 5.85
N THR A 70 3.53 4.76 4.78
CA THR A 70 4.72 5.62 4.76
C THR A 70 4.42 7.06 5.14
N GLN A 71 3.14 7.45 5.22
CA GLN A 71 2.73 8.82 5.45
C GLN A 71 2.05 9.02 6.80
N VAL A 72 1.37 8.00 7.33
CA VAL A 72 0.75 8.07 8.66
C VAL A 72 1.76 8.46 9.74
N PHE A 73 1.34 9.33 10.65
CA PHE A 73 2.26 10.07 11.52
C PHE A 73 3.01 9.21 12.54
N TRP A 74 2.47 8.03 12.90
CA TRP A 74 3.10 7.09 13.83
C TRP A 74 3.98 6.05 13.12
N SER A 75 4.09 6.10 11.80
CA SER A 75 4.91 5.16 11.06
C SER A 75 6.39 5.29 11.45
N TRP A 76 7.01 4.17 11.80
CA TRP A 76 8.46 4.07 11.97
C TRP A 76 9.20 4.16 10.62
N ASN A 77 8.50 3.91 9.50
CA ASN A 77 9.04 3.92 8.15
C ASN A 77 8.53 5.15 7.36
N ARG A 78 8.41 6.29 8.03
CA ARG A 78 7.80 7.49 7.43
C ARG A 78 8.71 8.07 6.33
N VAL A 79 8.19 8.19 5.11
CA VAL A 79 8.93 8.73 3.96
C VAL A 79 8.55 10.19 3.75
N ALA A 80 9.51 11.03 3.38
CA ALA A 80 9.23 12.41 3.03
C ALA A 80 8.18 12.49 1.89
N PHE A 81 7.13 13.30 2.10
CA PHE A 81 5.97 13.40 1.20
C PHE A 81 6.37 13.60 -0.28
N ASN A 82 7.25 14.55 -0.55
CA ASN A 82 7.71 14.86 -1.91
C ASN A 82 8.49 13.70 -2.55
N THR A 83 9.23 12.92 -1.76
CA THR A 83 9.93 11.73 -2.25
C THR A 83 8.93 10.66 -2.68
N LEU A 84 7.92 10.37 -1.85
CA LEU A 84 6.87 9.42 -2.22
C LEU A 84 6.11 9.85 -3.47
N LYS A 85 5.71 11.13 -3.54
CA LYS A 85 5.03 11.72 -4.70
C LYS A 85 5.88 11.57 -5.97
N GLN A 86 7.18 11.85 -5.91
CA GLN A 86 8.09 11.66 -7.03
C GLN A 86 8.18 10.19 -7.47
N TYR A 87 8.21 9.24 -6.53
CA TYR A 87 8.23 7.81 -6.84
C TYR A 87 6.93 7.33 -7.50
N ILE A 88 5.77 7.80 -7.04
CA ILE A 88 4.48 7.54 -7.68
C ILE A 88 4.51 8.01 -9.13
N LEU A 89 4.89 9.28 -9.37
CA LEU A 89 4.94 9.85 -10.72
C LEU A 89 5.96 9.14 -11.62
N TYR A 90 7.11 8.74 -11.06
CA TYR A 90 8.13 7.99 -11.77
C TYR A 90 7.60 6.66 -12.28
N VAL A 91 6.96 5.85 -11.43
CA VAL A 91 6.38 4.56 -11.85
C VAL A 91 5.21 4.75 -12.80
N LYS A 92 4.37 5.77 -12.57
CA LYS A 92 3.24 6.13 -13.44
C LYS A 92 3.67 6.46 -14.86
N SER A 93 4.81 7.12 -15.02
CA SER A 93 5.35 7.42 -16.36
C SER A 93 5.86 6.19 -17.13
N LYS A 94 5.96 5.02 -16.49
CA LYS A 94 6.64 3.82 -17.04
C LYS A 94 5.78 2.56 -17.03
N THR A 95 4.52 2.65 -16.61
CA THR A 95 3.59 1.53 -16.49
C THR A 95 2.21 1.92 -16.98
N LYS A 96 1.33 0.94 -17.22
CA LYS A 96 -0.04 1.18 -17.70
C LYS A 96 -1.10 0.88 -16.65
N GLN A 97 -0.71 0.15 -15.60
CA GLN A 97 -1.58 -0.22 -14.49
C GLN A 97 -1.93 1.00 -13.64
N PRO A 98 -3.13 1.03 -13.05
CA PRO A 98 -3.48 2.05 -12.07
C PRO A 98 -2.53 1.99 -10.86
N ILE A 99 -2.14 3.16 -10.36
CA ILE A 99 -1.22 3.32 -9.25
C ILE A 99 -1.93 3.91 -8.03
N THR A 100 -1.56 3.41 -6.86
CA THR A 100 -1.91 3.98 -5.55
C THR A 100 -0.68 4.03 -4.63
N THR A 101 -0.84 4.65 -3.47
CA THR A 101 -0.11 4.28 -2.25
C THR A 101 -1.08 3.63 -1.28
N ALA A 102 -0.61 2.80 -0.35
CA ALA A 102 -1.43 2.17 0.68
C ALA A 102 -1.13 2.81 2.04
N ASP A 103 -2.14 3.39 2.68
CA ASP A 103 -1.92 4.11 3.94
C ASP A 103 -3.19 4.16 4.82
N ASP A 104 -3.00 4.55 6.08
CA ASP A 104 -4.07 4.60 7.08
C ASP A 104 -5.12 5.69 6.77
N PHE A 105 -6.36 5.45 7.19
CA PHE A 105 -7.44 6.43 7.04
C PHE A 105 -7.12 7.81 7.64
N ASN A 106 -6.27 7.89 8.68
CA ASN A 106 -5.84 9.15 9.26
C ASN A 106 -4.88 9.94 8.39
N PHE A 107 -4.21 9.32 7.41
CA PHE A 107 -3.49 10.05 6.38
C PHE A 107 -4.46 10.59 5.33
N TRP A 108 -5.35 9.72 4.83
CA TRP A 108 -6.30 10.06 3.77
C TRP A 108 -7.33 11.13 4.16
N ASN A 109 -7.50 11.44 5.45
CA ASN A 109 -8.38 12.52 5.90
C ASN A 109 -7.67 13.86 6.15
N LYS A 110 -6.40 14.01 5.73
CA LYS A 110 -5.58 15.21 5.93
C LYS A 110 -5.31 15.95 4.60
N PRO A 111 -4.93 17.25 4.65
CA PRO A 111 -4.59 18.01 3.45
C PRO A 111 -3.54 17.33 2.56
N GLU A 112 -2.51 16.72 3.17
CA GLU A 112 -1.47 15.99 2.45
C GLU A 112 -2.02 14.75 1.73
N GLY A 113 -2.95 14.04 2.38
CA GLY A 113 -3.67 12.92 1.77
C GLY A 113 -4.57 13.36 0.62
N LEU A 114 -5.24 14.51 0.74
CA LEU A 114 -6.04 15.09 -0.34
C LEU A 114 -5.16 15.48 -1.54
N GLU A 115 -4.00 16.08 -1.28
CA GLU A 115 -3.03 16.42 -2.32
C GLU A 115 -2.53 15.16 -3.03
N LEU A 116 -2.04 14.15 -2.31
CA LEU A 116 -1.53 12.93 -2.92
C LEU A 116 -2.63 12.12 -3.62
N GLY A 117 -3.85 12.14 -3.08
CA GLY A 117 -5.04 11.52 -3.67
C GLY A 117 -5.35 12.01 -5.08
N SER A 118 -4.94 13.23 -5.42
CA SER A 118 -5.09 13.76 -6.79
C SER A 118 -4.11 13.14 -7.80
N GLU A 119 -2.96 12.65 -7.32
CA GLU A 119 -1.87 12.11 -8.15
C GLU A 119 -2.02 10.59 -8.42
N VAL A 120 -2.69 9.87 -7.51
CA VAL A 120 -2.97 8.43 -7.62
C VAL A 120 -4.26 8.14 -8.39
N ASP A 121 -4.41 6.94 -8.94
CA ASP A 121 -5.57 6.56 -9.75
C ASP A 121 -6.76 6.11 -8.90
N PHE A 122 -6.50 5.57 -7.70
CA PHE A 122 -7.50 5.17 -6.72
C PHE A 122 -6.95 5.35 -5.29
N ILE A 123 -7.82 5.22 -4.29
CA ILE A 123 -7.44 5.31 -2.87
C ILE A 123 -7.41 3.91 -2.27
N MET A 124 -6.25 3.49 -1.80
CA MET A 124 -6.10 2.29 -0.97
C MET A 124 -5.97 2.69 0.50
N VAL A 125 -7.02 2.43 1.28
CA VAL A 125 -7.12 2.82 2.68
C VAL A 125 -6.99 1.60 3.59
N HIS A 126 -6.20 1.75 4.66
CA HIS A 126 -6.13 0.78 5.75
C HIS A 126 -7.08 1.23 6.87
N ILE A 127 -7.84 0.29 7.41
CA ILE A 127 -8.82 0.53 8.47
C ILE A 127 -8.76 -0.59 9.49
N HIS A 128 -8.02 -0.39 10.57
CA HIS A 128 -7.85 -1.38 11.63
C HIS A 128 -8.65 -1.02 12.90
N PRO A 129 -9.88 -1.54 13.07
CA PRO A 129 -10.70 -1.21 14.24
C PRO A 129 -10.05 -1.63 15.57
N LEU A 130 -9.32 -2.75 15.58
CA LEU A 130 -8.59 -3.23 16.75
C LEU A 130 -7.59 -2.19 17.27
N TRP A 131 -6.76 -1.63 16.37
CA TRP A 131 -5.77 -0.61 16.72
C TRP A 131 -6.39 0.74 17.06
N ALA A 132 -7.59 1.01 16.55
CA ALA A 132 -8.38 2.19 16.92
C ALA A 132 -9.08 2.05 18.29
N GLY A 133 -8.88 0.95 19.02
CA GLY A 133 -9.50 0.71 20.34
C GLY A 133 -11.00 0.45 20.27
N VAL A 134 -11.52 0.07 19.10
CA VAL A 134 -12.94 -0.23 18.88
C VAL A 134 -13.23 -1.65 19.36
N LEU A 135 -14.38 -1.85 20.00
CA LEU A 135 -14.83 -3.18 20.41
C LEU A 135 -15.19 -4.04 19.19
N LEU A 136 -15.00 -5.36 19.29
CA LEU A 136 -15.31 -6.29 18.19
C LEU A 136 -16.77 -6.15 17.70
N THR A 137 -17.70 -5.90 18.62
CA THR A 137 -19.13 -5.69 18.33
C THR A 137 -19.39 -4.48 17.43
N ASP A 138 -18.51 -3.48 17.47
CA ASP A 138 -18.64 -2.21 16.73
C ASP A 138 -17.68 -2.13 15.53
N ALA A 139 -16.81 -3.13 15.35
CA ALA A 139 -15.72 -3.11 14.37
C ALA A 139 -16.22 -2.91 12.92
N LEU A 140 -17.25 -3.64 12.49
CA LEU A 140 -17.81 -3.51 11.14
C LEU A 140 -18.47 -2.14 10.93
N SER A 141 -19.19 -1.64 11.95
CA SER A 141 -19.80 -0.32 11.92
C SER A 141 -18.75 0.78 11.80
N PHE A 142 -17.64 0.64 12.52
CA PHE A 142 -16.50 1.55 12.42
C PHE A 142 -15.88 1.51 11.02
N VAL A 143 -15.59 0.32 10.47
CA VAL A 143 -15.01 0.19 9.12
C VAL A 143 -15.93 0.81 8.07
N SER A 144 -17.25 0.53 8.14
CA SER A 144 -18.23 1.11 7.21
C SER A 144 -18.30 2.63 7.32
N LYS A 145 -18.26 3.18 8.55
CA LYS A 145 -18.23 4.62 8.78
C LYS A 145 -17.00 5.25 8.14
N ILE A 146 -15.80 4.76 8.43
CA ILE A 146 -14.55 5.30 7.89
C ILE A 146 -14.51 5.20 6.36
N TYR A 147 -14.93 4.07 5.79
CA TYR A 147 -15.02 3.92 4.34
C TYR A 147 -15.89 5.01 3.70
N ASN A 148 -17.06 5.29 4.28
CA ASN A 148 -17.96 6.33 3.79
C ASN A 148 -17.39 7.74 3.95
N GLU A 149 -16.72 8.03 5.07
CA GLU A 149 -16.04 9.32 5.28
C GLU A 149 -14.95 9.56 4.22
N ILE A 150 -14.11 8.56 3.96
CA ILE A 150 -13.09 8.63 2.90
C ILE A 150 -13.74 8.78 1.52
N ARG A 151 -14.81 8.03 1.23
CA ARG A 151 -15.54 8.16 -0.05
C ARG A 151 -16.10 9.57 -0.28
N VAL A 152 -16.53 10.26 0.77
CA VAL A 152 -17.01 11.66 0.66
C VAL A 152 -15.85 12.61 0.32
N LEU A 153 -14.66 12.37 0.86
CA LEU A 153 -13.47 13.19 0.59
C LEU A 153 -12.93 12.99 -0.83
N TYR A 154 -13.12 11.81 -1.42
CA TYR A 154 -12.63 11.46 -2.75
C TYR A 154 -13.78 10.99 -3.66
N PRO A 155 -14.73 11.87 -4.03
CA PRO A 155 -15.96 11.47 -4.73
C PRO A 155 -15.72 10.84 -6.10
N ASP A 156 -14.61 11.20 -6.76
CA ASP A 156 -14.26 10.74 -8.10
C ASP A 156 -13.24 9.59 -8.12
N LYS A 157 -12.84 9.07 -6.94
CA LYS A 157 -11.88 7.98 -6.82
C LYS A 157 -12.56 6.71 -6.35
N GLN A 158 -12.15 5.58 -6.91
CA GLN A 158 -12.47 4.29 -6.32
C GLN A 158 -11.76 4.16 -4.96
N ILE A 159 -12.51 3.74 -3.94
CA ILE A 159 -11.97 3.46 -2.61
C ILE A 159 -11.85 1.95 -2.44
N VAL A 160 -10.65 1.48 -2.15
CA VAL A 160 -10.32 0.08 -1.89
C VAL A 160 -9.80 -0.04 -0.46
N ILE A 161 -10.39 -0.94 0.33
CA ILE A 161 -9.82 -1.29 1.64
C ILE A 161 -8.65 -2.23 1.37
N GLY A 162 -7.42 -1.73 1.59
CA GLY A 162 -6.18 -2.51 1.40
C GLY A 162 -5.97 -3.51 2.54
N GLU A 163 -6.08 -3.01 3.77
CA GLU A 163 -5.95 -3.81 4.98
C GLU A 163 -7.03 -3.48 6.00
N THR A 164 -7.56 -4.55 6.58
CA THR A 164 -8.39 -4.54 7.77
C THR A 164 -8.33 -5.94 8.36
N GLY A 165 -8.47 -6.06 9.68
CA GLY A 165 -8.37 -7.36 10.31
C GLY A 165 -8.55 -7.30 11.82
N TRP A 166 -8.57 -8.49 12.41
CA TRP A 166 -8.72 -8.68 13.85
C TRP A 166 -7.85 -9.85 14.31
N ALA A 167 -6.92 -9.59 15.22
CA ALA A 167 -6.07 -10.63 15.79
C ALA A 167 -6.89 -11.55 16.73
N THR A 168 -6.74 -12.86 16.59
CA THR A 168 -7.43 -13.86 17.43
C THR A 168 -6.65 -14.21 18.70
N SER A 169 -5.37 -13.83 18.77
CA SER A 169 -4.47 -14.11 19.88
C SER A 169 -3.34 -13.09 19.91
N VAL A 170 -2.76 -12.86 21.09
CA VAL A 170 -1.51 -12.11 21.28
C VAL A 170 -0.46 -13.12 21.74
N HIS A 171 0.66 -13.18 21.04
CA HIS A 171 1.81 -13.96 21.47
C HIS A 171 2.70 -13.08 22.33
N THR A 172 3.12 -13.59 23.48
CA THR A 172 4.05 -12.90 24.40
C THR A 172 5.41 -13.60 24.50
N GLU A 173 5.62 -14.64 23.69
CA GLU A 173 6.85 -15.43 23.64
C GLU A 173 7.19 -15.83 22.19
N GLY A 174 8.48 -16.07 21.92
CA GLY A 174 9.00 -16.47 20.61
C GLY A 174 9.24 -15.30 19.65
N GLN A 175 9.77 -15.59 18.45
CA GLN A 175 10.05 -14.57 17.43
C GLN A 175 8.79 -13.79 16.99
N GLN A 176 7.60 -14.36 17.20
CA GLN A 176 6.33 -13.70 16.90
C GLN A 176 5.91 -12.66 17.95
N ALA A 177 6.63 -12.56 19.07
CA ALA A 177 6.38 -11.61 20.15
C ALA A 177 7.44 -10.49 20.25
N GLU A 178 8.47 -10.53 19.39
CA GLU A 178 9.50 -9.48 19.25
C GLU A 178 9.08 -8.43 18.21
#